data_AF-A0A378LXU3-F1
#
_entry.id   AF-A0A378LXU3-F1
#
_cell.length_a   1.000
_cell.length_b   1.000
_cell.length_c   1.000
_cell.angle_alpha   90.00
_cell.angle_beta   90.00
_cell.angle_gamma   90.00
#
_symmetry.space_group_name_H-M   'P 1'
#
loop_
_entity.id
_entity.type
_entity.pdbx_description
1 polymer ?
#
loop_
_entity_poly.entity_id
_entity_poly.type
_entity_poly.pdbx_seq_one_letter_code
_entity_poly.pdbx_strand_id
1 'polypeptide(L)'
;MKQGMSSIVDIGCKVQTLKFKITNLRPNLFDYQTYIKITPRFFVLFLIFNLVILEIYAGVSLFADGSFFLINILSTKNFFIFYKARIFSQLIPQIPVVYALKFGVNDLNFLIKIYGFGLIAIPVGLWISALIIQIRTDLFWMFVIAFSISYLSSGFFAVGEYNFSYGLTALITSLLLHDNMGKMKQMILLFSSFFIIVTYETMIFLGPLLFTICVLRFLTTERNTFFSKILIVIALFFFLSTVISISSLLIPGPGHPSGAAGDAFKMTISTHFIFFLFMGFLFVISLNKNSKTPYFLLALLIAVAHIVNTNFWCLPEMNYSFRFLSGLGICFLFALSALYYFANRRSFLKFSKGASTIYHSLLFYLLKLMRSLLKIKRTLFNPIPMLVFISSIIPYYIQTIDFYNWGNKYEHEINVQIGMISIKKTLLADSIYNWFWTSSFLSMILRGNQTGALFLNGDNNEALQPIDPYGTGDLFNQTDSSALKYLNKKSPYYHDWPLLDNLDRFLAFNASMHGLRRPNGSLPGSGL
;
A
#
# COMPACT_ATOMS: atom_id res chain seq x y z
N MET A 1 -91.17 -26.87 45.59
CA MET A 1 -90.62 -28.24 45.71
C MET A 1 -89.88 -28.57 44.42
N LYS A 2 -88.60 -28.99 44.55
CA LYS A 2 -87.83 -29.90 43.66
C LYS A 2 -87.88 -29.67 42.13
N GLN A 3 -86.77 -29.24 41.53
CA GLN A 3 -85.62 -30.04 41.06
C GLN A 3 -85.85 -30.73 39.70
N GLY A 4 -84.83 -30.63 38.84
CA GLY A 4 -84.59 -31.46 37.66
C GLY A 4 -84.22 -30.59 36.45
N MET A 5 -82.92 -30.37 36.17
CA MET A 5 -82.11 -31.17 35.22
C MET A 5 -82.76 -31.20 33.82
N SER A 6 -82.13 -30.86 32.70
CA SER A 6 -80.71 -30.94 32.36
C SER A 6 -80.49 -30.34 30.95
N SER A 7 -79.38 -29.63 30.79
CA SER A 7 -78.53 -29.56 29.58
C SER A 7 -79.17 -29.41 28.19
N ILE A 8 -79.14 -28.20 27.65
CA ILE A 8 -78.94 -27.96 26.22
C ILE A 8 -77.75 -27.01 26.06
N VAL A 9 -76.84 -27.42 25.18
CA VAL A 9 -75.57 -26.83 24.82
C VAL A 9 -75.79 -25.44 24.24
N ASP A 10 -75.33 -24.42 24.95
CA ASP A 10 -75.25 -23.05 24.42
C ASP A 10 -73.89 -22.88 23.74
N ILE A 11 -73.89 -22.89 22.41
CA ILE A 11 -72.73 -22.57 21.57
C ILE A 11 -72.50 -21.06 21.69
N GLY A 12 -71.86 -20.66 22.79
CA GLY A 12 -71.31 -19.33 22.96
C GLY A 12 -70.17 -19.13 21.98
N CYS A 13 -70.49 -18.61 20.78
CA CYS A 13 -69.52 -18.09 19.83
C CYS A 13 -68.78 -16.90 20.48
N LYS A 14 -67.77 -17.20 21.29
CA LYS A 14 -66.73 -16.23 21.66
C LYS A 14 -65.93 -15.97 20.39
N VAL A 15 -66.39 -14.97 19.63
CA VAL A 15 -65.54 -14.22 18.71
C VAL A 15 -64.45 -13.58 19.58
N GLN A 16 -63.38 -14.35 19.86
CA GLN A 16 -62.09 -13.77 20.15
C GLN A 16 -61.72 -13.02 18.89
N THR A 17 -62.04 -11.72 18.88
CA THR A 17 -61.34 -10.76 18.06
C THR A 17 -59.88 -10.86 18.47
N LEU A 18 -59.15 -11.74 17.79
CA LEU A 18 -57.72 -11.65 17.60
C LEU A 18 -57.50 -10.32 16.87
N LYS A 19 -57.57 -9.22 17.63
CA LYS A 19 -56.82 -8.00 17.35
C LYS A 19 -55.38 -8.46 17.39
N PHE A 20 -54.90 -8.98 16.26
CA PHE A 20 -53.48 -8.96 15.94
C PHE A 20 -53.12 -7.49 15.98
N LYS A 21 -52.66 -7.07 17.16
CA LYS A 21 -52.09 -5.76 17.39
C LYS A 21 -50.76 -5.79 16.63
N ILE A 22 -50.81 -5.51 15.34
CA ILE A 22 -49.64 -5.17 14.52
C ILE A 22 -49.19 -3.77 14.96
N THR A 23 -48.92 -3.59 16.25
CA THR A 23 -48.32 -2.38 16.83
C THR A 23 -46.90 -2.66 17.33
N ASN A 24 -46.34 -3.83 17.01
CA ASN A 24 -44.98 -4.23 17.40
C ASN A 24 -44.08 -4.63 16.22
N LEU A 25 -44.52 -4.43 14.96
CA LEU A 25 -43.56 -4.27 13.88
C LEU A 25 -42.95 -2.88 14.03
N ARG A 26 -41.95 -2.77 14.91
CA ARG A 26 -41.11 -1.57 15.01
C ARG A 26 -40.65 -1.23 13.58
N PRO A 27 -40.95 -0.05 13.04
CA PRO A 27 -40.28 0.46 11.85
C PRO A 27 -38.83 0.88 12.22
N ASN A 28 -38.07 -0.04 12.83
CA ASN A 28 -36.64 0.05 13.10
C ASN A 28 -35.83 -0.62 11.97
N LEU A 29 -36.44 -0.85 10.81
CA LEU A 29 -35.72 -1.29 9.63
C LEU A 29 -35.03 -0.05 9.02
N PHE A 30 -33.81 0.17 9.51
CA PHE A 30 -32.84 1.18 9.08
C PHE A 30 -33.20 2.63 9.44
N ASP A 31 -32.67 3.06 10.59
CA ASP A 31 -32.49 4.48 10.87
C ASP A 31 -31.78 5.16 9.69
N TYR A 32 -32.51 5.99 8.95
CA TYR A 32 -32.05 6.69 7.74
C TYR A 32 -30.74 7.45 7.99
N GLN A 33 -30.51 7.92 9.22
CA GLN A 33 -29.26 8.56 9.61
C GLN A 33 -28.05 7.61 9.59
N THR A 34 -28.26 6.33 9.89
CA THR A 34 -27.21 5.30 9.81
C THR A 34 -26.88 4.99 8.34
N TYR A 35 -27.89 4.94 7.47
CA TYR A 35 -27.69 4.72 6.03
C TYR A 35 -26.85 5.84 5.39
N ILE A 36 -27.23 7.11 5.59
CA ILE A 36 -26.50 8.28 5.06
C ILE A 36 -25.03 8.29 5.48
N LYS A 37 -24.72 7.86 6.71
CA LYS A 37 -23.33 7.86 7.23
C LYS A 37 -22.45 6.78 6.62
N ILE A 38 -23.04 5.68 6.16
CA ILE A 38 -22.32 4.50 5.70
C ILE A 38 -22.05 4.58 4.19
N THR A 39 -22.95 5.21 3.42
CA THR A 39 -22.83 5.32 1.95
C THR A 39 -21.51 5.93 1.47
N PRO A 40 -21.02 7.07 2.00
CA PRO A 40 -19.74 7.65 1.55
C PRO A 40 -18.55 6.72 1.82
N ARG A 41 -18.62 5.92 2.88
CA ARG A 41 -17.53 4.99 3.26
C ARG A 41 -17.45 3.81 2.28
N PHE A 42 -18.59 3.27 1.87
CA PHE A 42 -18.63 2.24 0.82
C PHE A 42 -18.24 2.80 -0.55
N PHE A 43 -18.59 4.04 -0.84
CA PHE A 43 -18.13 4.70 -2.07
C PHE A 43 -16.60 4.81 -2.13
N VAL A 44 -15.95 5.19 -1.02
CA VAL A 44 -14.48 5.17 -0.91
C VAL A 44 -13.92 3.77 -1.18
N LEU A 45 -14.46 2.74 -0.52
CA LEU A 45 -14.01 1.35 -0.73
C LEU A 45 -14.20 0.88 -2.17
N PHE A 46 -15.33 1.23 -2.79
CA PHE A 46 -15.62 0.94 -4.19
C PHE A 46 -14.60 1.60 -5.11
N LEU A 47 -14.29 2.89 -4.91
CA LEU A 47 -13.29 3.58 -5.72
C LEU A 47 -11.89 2.99 -5.56
N ILE A 48 -11.48 2.59 -4.35
CA ILE A 48 -10.20 1.90 -4.14
C ILE A 48 -10.18 0.55 -4.87
N PHE A 49 -11.27 -0.22 -4.78
CA PHE A 49 -11.36 -1.53 -5.43
C PHE A 49 -11.29 -1.44 -6.96
N ASN A 50 -12.01 -0.49 -7.56
CA ASN A 50 -11.93 -0.25 -9.01
C ASN A 50 -10.54 0.21 -9.44
N LEU A 51 -9.85 1.00 -8.60
CA LEU A 51 -8.50 1.46 -8.89
C LEU A 51 -7.55 0.28 -9.02
N VAL A 52 -7.60 -0.67 -8.09
CA VAL A 52 -6.78 -1.89 -8.11
C VAL A 52 -6.99 -2.68 -9.40
N ILE A 53 -8.24 -2.86 -9.83
CA ILE A 53 -8.54 -3.57 -11.08
C ILE A 53 -7.91 -2.85 -12.27
N LEU A 54 -8.07 -1.53 -12.32
CA LEU A 54 -7.52 -0.71 -13.38
C LEU A 54 -5.99 -0.76 -13.41
N GLU A 55 -5.31 -0.65 -12.26
CA GLU A 55 -3.84 -0.72 -12.17
C GLU A 55 -3.28 -2.06 -12.65
N ILE A 56 -3.93 -3.17 -12.25
CA ILE A 56 -3.54 -4.52 -12.70
C ILE A 56 -3.72 -4.66 -14.21
N TYR A 57 -4.84 -4.16 -14.75
CA TYR A 57 -5.12 -4.22 -16.18
C TYR A 57 -4.16 -3.35 -16.99
N ALA A 58 -3.90 -2.14 -16.49
CA ALA A 58 -2.93 -1.20 -17.04
C ALA A 58 -1.48 -1.75 -17.01
N GLY A 59 -1.21 -2.76 -16.18
CA GLY A 59 0.13 -3.32 -16.04
C GLY A 59 1.07 -2.40 -15.28
N VAL A 60 0.56 -1.57 -14.36
CA VAL A 60 1.35 -0.63 -13.54
C VAL A 60 2.47 -1.34 -12.79
N SER A 61 2.31 -2.64 -12.50
CA SER A 61 3.36 -3.48 -11.92
C SER A 61 4.62 -3.63 -12.77
N LEU A 62 4.60 -3.26 -14.05
CA LEU A 62 5.77 -3.26 -14.92
C LEU A 62 6.51 -1.92 -14.93
N PHE A 63 5.90 -0.89 -14.36
CA PHE A 63 6.50 0.44 -14.26
C PHE A 63 7.79 0.39 -13.45
N ALA A 64 8.79 1.15 -13.91
CA ALA A 64 10.12 1.21 -13.32
C ALA A 64 10.77 -0.17 -13.17
N ASP A 65 11.26 -0.52 -11.97
CA ASP A 65 11.97 -1.78 -11.74
C ASP A 65 11.07 -3.03 -11.80
N GLY A 66 9.75 -2.88 -11.91
CA GLY A 66 8.86 -4.02 -11.80
C GLY A 66 8.98 -5.06 -12.88
N SER A 67 9.28 -4.60 -14.08
CA SER A 67 9.52 -5.50 -15.20
C SER A 67 10.91 -6.17 -15.09
N PHE A 68 11.93 -5.52 -14.53
CA PHE A 68 13.20 -6.17 -14.17
C PHE A 68 13.00 -7.30 -13.15
N PHE A 69 12.20 -7.06 -12.10
CA PHE A 69 11.88 -8.09 -11.11
C PHE A 69 11.13 -9.26 -11.74
N LEU A 70 10.14 -8.98 -12.60
CA LEU A 70 9.40 -10.03 -13.29
C LEU A 70 10.32 -10.88 -14.17
N ILE A 71 11.24 -10.29 -14.94
CA ILE A 71 12.20 -11.04 -15.76
C ILE A 71 13.01 -12.03 -14.91
N ASN A 72 13.51 -11.60 -13.75
CA ASN A 72 14.28 -12.47 -12.86
C ASN A 72 13.43 -13.61 -12.27
N ILE A 73 12.15 -13.35 -11.99
CA ILE A 73 11.21 -14.40 -11.55
C ILE A 73 10.95 -15.39 -12.69
N LEU A 74 10.77 -14.91 -13.92
CA LEU A 74 10.53 -15.75 -15.10
C LEU A 74 11.75 -16.62 -15.44
N SER A 75 12.96 -16.05 -15.35
CA SER A 75 14.21 -16.77 -15.68
C SER A 75 14.51 -17.87 -14.66
N THR A 76 14.35 -17.57 -13.36
CA THR A 76 14.63 -18.53 -12.28
C THR A 76 13.46 -19.46 -11.98
N LYS A 77 12.23 -19.11 -12.42
CA LYS A 77 10.96 -19.74 -12.01
C LYS A 77 10.82 -19.81 -10.48
N ASN A 78 11.44 -18.87 -9.78
CA ASN A 78 11.53 -18.84 -8.33
C ASN A 78 11.41 -17.40 -7.82
N PHE A 79 11.44 -17.24 -6.50
CA PHE A 79 11.43 -15.93 -5.88
C PHE A 79 12.72 -15.17 -6.19
N PHE A 80 12.57 -13.89 -6.53
CA PHE A 80 13.69 -12.97 -6.69
C PHE A 80 13.81 -12.10 -5.43
N ILE A 81 14.86 -12.34 -4.64
CA ILE A 81 15.12 -11.60 -3.40
C ILE A 81 16.39 -10.76 -3.61
N PHE A 82 16.22 -9.46 -3.75
CA PHE A 82 17.35 -8.54 -3.91
C PHE A 82 17.86 -8.00 -2.57
N TYR A 83 17.02 -7.97 -1.53
CA TYR A 83 17.41 -7.40 -0.23
C TYR A 83 16.87 -8.19 0.98
N LYS A 84 17.76 -8.87 1.70
CA LYS A 84 17.39 -9.79 2.79
C LYS A 84 16.65 -9.11 3.94
N ALA A 85 16.96 -7.86 4.26
CA ALA A 85 16.30 -7.12 5.33
C ALA A 85 14.85 -6.66 4.98
N ARG A 86 14.37 -6.99 3.77
CA ARG A 86 13.00 -6.70 3.30
C ARG A 86 12.37 -7.96 2.67
N ILE A 87 12.78 -9.14 3.14
CA ILE A 87 12.41 -10.42 2.54
C ILE A 87 10.89 -10.63 2.44
N PHE A 88 10.10 -10.23 3.44
CA PHE A 88 8.66 -10.50 3.42
C PHE A 88 7.90 -9.60 2.45
N SER A 89 8.31 -8.34 2.32
CA SER A 89 7.73 -7.41 1.36
C SER A 89 8.09 -7.75 -0.09
N GLN A 90 9.17 -8.52 -0.31
CA GLN A 90 9.52 -9.08 -1.62
C GLN A 90 8.83 -10.43 -1.89
N LEU A 91 8.88 -11.35 -0.93
CA LEU A 91 8.35 -12.70 -1.11
C LEU A 91 6.83 -12.72 -1.29
N ILE A 92 6.09 -12.07 -0.40
CA ILE A 92 4.63 -12.22 -0.34
C ILE A 92 3.96 -11.76 -1.64
N PRO A 93 4.29 -10.58 -2.19
CA PRO A 93 3.76 -10.16 -3.49
C PRO A 93 4.14 -11.09 -4.66
N GLN A 94 5.26 -11.81 -4.59
CA GLN A 94 5.70 -12.69 -5.67
C GLN A 94 5.05 -14.09 -5.62
N ILE A 95 4.45 -14.49 -4.49
CA ILE A 95 3.81 -15.81 -4.33
C ILE A 95 2.88 -16.14 -5.50
N PRO A 96 1.90 -15.29 -5.89
CA PRO A 96 0.97 -15.63 -6.96
C PRO A 96 1.66 -15.98 -8.29
N VAL A 97 2.64 -15.20 -8.72
CA VAL A 97 3.32 -15.40 -10.01
C VAL A 97 4.26 -16.60 -9.99
N VAL A 98 4.99 -16.81 -8.89
CA VAL A 98 5.89 -17.96 -8.74
C VAL A 98 5.11 -19.27 -8.76
N TYR A 99 3.95 -19.33 -8.08
CA TYR A 99 3.11 -20.53 -8.11
C TYR A 99 2.46 -20.73 -9.49
N ALA A 100 2.02 -19.68 -10.17
CA ALA A 100 1.50 -19.81 -11.54
C ALA A 100 2.55 -20.44 -12.48
N LEU A 101 3.81 -20.00 -12.40
CA LEU A 101 4.92 -20.59 -13.16
C LEU A 101 5.16 -22.07 -12.79
N LYS A 102 5.11 -22.41 -11.50
CA LYS A 102 5.25 -23.80 -11.03
C LYS A 102 4.10 -24.70 -11.52
N PHE A 103 2.91 -24.14 -11.74
CA PHE A 103 1.78 -24.83 -12.37
C PHE A 103 1.86 -24.86 -13.90
N GLY A 104 2.96 -24.43 -14.51
CA GLY A 104 3.18 -24.51 -15.96
C GLY A 104 2.49 -23.40 -16.76
N VAL A 105 2.03 -22.34 -16.10
CA VAL A 105 1.48 -21.17 -16.80
C VAL A 105 2.62 -20.44 -17.50
N ASN A 106 2.54 -20.37 -18.82
CA ASN A 106 3.56 -19.70 -19.64
C ASN A 106 3.02 -18.41 -20.28
N ASP A 107 1.70 -18.17 -20.30
CA ASP A 107 1.12 -16.95 -20.86
C ASP A 107 1.60 -15.72 -20.09
N LEU A 108 2.46 -14.95 -20.77
CA LEU A 108 3.13 -13.80 -20.20
C LEU A 108 2.18 -12.67 -19.83
N ASN A 109 1.14 -12.43 -20.63
CA ASN A 109 0.12 -11.43 -20.32
C ASN A 109 -0.69 -11.80 -19.09
N PHE A 110 -0.98 -13.08 -18.92
CA PHE A 110 -1.60 -13.58 -17.70
C PHE A 110 -0.65 -13.46 -16.49
N LEU A 111 0.63 -13.85 -16.65
CA LEU A 111 1.64 -13.75 -15.59
C LEU A 111 1.85 -12.29 -15.13
N ILE A 112 1.83 -11.32 -16.05
CA ILE A 112 1.88 -9.89 -15.71
C ILE A 112 0.70 -9.48 -14.84
N LYS A 113 -0.52 -9.93 -15.15
CA LYS A 113 -1.72 -9.63 -14.34
C LYS A 113 -1.65 -10.28 -12.95
N ILE A 114 -1.16 -11.51 -12.87
CA ILE A 114 -0.96 -12.22 -11.59
C ILE A 114 0.15 -11.55 -10.76
N TYR A 115 1.22 -11.10 -11.40
CA TYR A 115 2.27 -10.32 -10.76
C TYR A 115 1.74 -8.98 -10.25
N GLY A 116 0.95 -8.28 -11.06
CA GLY A 116 0.26 -7.06 -10.66
C GLY A 116 -0.71 -7.28 -9.50
N PHE A 117 -1.46 -8.38 -9.50
CA PHE A 117 -2.28 -8.77 -8.36
C PHE A 117 -1.45 -8.89 -7.07
N GLY A 118 -0.30 -9.54 -7.16
CA GLY A 118 0.62 -9.66 -6.03
C GLY A 118 1.12 -8.32 -5.50
N LEU A 119 1.60 -7.44 -6.39
CA LEU A 119 2.19 -6.15 -6.02
C LEU A 119 1.18 -5.07 -5.63
N ILE A 120 -0.03 -5.11 -6.19
CA ILE A 120 -1.04 -4.05 -6.06
C ILE A 120 -2.18 -4.53 -5.16
N ALA A 121 -2.85 -5.63 -5.52
CA ALA A 121 -4.05 -6.07 -4.81
C ALA A 121 -3.75 -6.55 -3.38
N ILE A 122 -2.60 -7.18 -3.12
CA ILE A 122 -2.26 -7.62 -1.76
C ILE A 122 -2.06 -6.41 -0.82
N PRO A 123 -1.16 -5.44 -1.09
CA PRO A 123 -1.02 -4.25 -0.24
C PRO A 123 -2.31 -3.45 -0.09
N VAL A 124 -3.06 -3.23 -1.17
CA VAL A 124 -4.33 -2.49 -1.11
C VAL A 124 -5.40 -3.30 -0.37
N GLY A 125 -5.41 -4.63 -0.49
CA GLY A 125 -6.27 -5.51 0.28
C GLY A 125 -6.05 -5.38 1.80
N LEU A 126 -4.81 -5.17 2.24
CA LEU A 126 -4.50 -4.87 3.65
C LEU A 126 -5.11 -3.52 4.08
N TRP A 127 -5.02 -2.50 3.23
CA TRP A 127 -5.68 -1.20 3.46
C TRP A 127 -7.20 -1.28 3.49
N ILE A 128 -7.81 -1.95 2.51
CA ILE A 128 -9.26 -2.20 2.47
C ILE A 128 -9.69 -2.94 3.74
N SER A 129 -8.92 -3.94 4.17
CA SER A 129 -9.21 -4.66 5.42
C SER A 129 -9.15 -3.74 6.64
N ALA A 130 -8.13 -2.88 6.74
CA ALA A 130 -8.00 -1.88 7.80
C ALA A 130 -9.20 -0.93 7.83
N LEU A 131 -9.64 -0.45 6.66
CA LEU A 131 -10.80 0.43 6.48
C LEU A 131 -12.12 -0.27 6.83
N ILE A 132 -12.31 -1.52 6.41
CA ILE A 132 -13.51 -2.32 6.74
C ILE A 132 -13.61 -2.53 8.25
N ILE A 133 -12.49 -2.81 8.93
CA ILE A 133 -12.48 -2.95 10.40
C ILE A 133 -12.93 -1.65 11.08
N GLN A 134 -12.57 -0.49 10.53
CA GLN A 134 -12.98 0.83 11.03
C GLN A 134 -14.28 1.36 10.40
N ILE A 135 -14.99 0.60 9.57
CA ILE A 135 -16.10 1.13 8.76
C ILE A 135 -17.25 1.73 9.58
N ARG A 136 -17.33 1.40 10.88
CA ARG A 136 -18.34 1.93 11.81
C ARG A 136 -17.79 2.93 12.84
N THR A 137 -16.49 3.24 12.80
CA THR A 137 -15.84 4.16 13.75
C THR A 137 -15.47 5.47 13.05
N ASP A 138 -15.19 6.52 13.83
CA ASP A 138 -14.71 7.79 13.26
C ASP A 138 -13.25 7.70 12.79
N LEU A 139 -12.52 6.65 13.21
CA LEU A 139 -11.14 6.40 12.77
C LEU A 139 -11.06 6.10 11.28
N PHE A 140 -12.14 5.62 10.65
CA PHE A 140 -12.20 5.35 9.20
C PHE A 140 -11.57 6.47 8.37
N TRP A 141 -11.94 7.72 8.65
CA TRP A 141 -11.47 8.87 7.87
C TRP A 141 -9.98 9.18 8.07
N MET A 142 -9.41 8.86 9.23
CA MET A 142 -7.95 8.96 9.45
C MET A 142 -7.20 7.93 8.61
N PHE A 143 -7.75 6.72 8.49
CA PHE A 143 -7.20 5.68 7.62
C PHE A 143 -7.35 6.01 6.14
N VAL A 144 -8.45 6.66 5.74
CA VAL A 144 -8.61 7.18 4.37
C VAL A 144 -7.54 8.22 4.05
N ILE A 145 -7.32 9.20 4.95
CA ILE A 145 -6.25 10.20 4.75
C ILE A 145 -4.88 9.53 4.71
N ALA A 146 -4.61 8.56 5.60
CA ALA A 146 -3.36 7.83 5.61
C ALA A 146 -3.14 7.04 4.30
N PHE A 147 -4.19 6.43 3.75
CA PHE A 147 -4.16 5.79 2.44
C PHE A 147 -3.86 6.81 1.32
N SER A 148 -4.50 7.99 1.35
CA SER A 148 -4.23 9.05 0.36
C SER A 148 -2.80 9.58 0.40
N ILE A 149 -2.24 9.78 1.60
CA ILE A 149 -0.87 10.30 1.80
C ILE A 149 0.20 9.28 1.42
N SER A 150 -0.14 7.99 1.45
CA SER A 150 0.81 6.93 1.17
C SER A 150 0.57 6.30 -0.20
N TYR A 151 -0.48 5.50 -0.33
CA TYR A 151 -0.73 4.75 -1.55
C TYR A 151 -1.08 5.67 -2.73
N LEU A 152 -1.98 6.64 -2.57
CA LEU A 152 -2.39 7.50 -3.70
C LEU A 152 -1.34 8.52 -4.14
N SER A 153 -0.17 8.52 -3.53
CA SER A 153 0.89 9.49 -3.81
C SER A 153 2.24 8.84 -4.08
N SER A 154 2.39 7.55 -3.74
CA SER A 154 3.60 6.76 -4.04
C SER A 154 3.30 5.38 -4.62
N GLY A 155 2.07 4.89 -4.57
CA GLY A 155 1.69 3.52 -4.94
C GLY A 155 1.93 3.16 -6.40
N PHE A 156 2.04 4.16 -7.28
CA PHE A 156 2.23 3.95 -8.72
C PHE A 156 3.54 3.18 -9.00
N PHE A 157 4.56 3.35 -8.17
CA PHE A 157 5.70 2.45 -8.12
C PHE A 157 5.31 1.19 -7.31
N ALA A 158 4.64 0.25 -7.96
CA ALA A 158 4.03 -0.90 -7.30
C ALA A 158 5.04 -1.83 -6.59
N VAL A 159 6.26 -1.93 -7.13
CA VAL A 159 7.35 -2.81 -6.65
C VAL A 159 7.98 -2.30 -5.35
N GLY A 160 7.55 -1.12 -4.92
CA GLY A 160 7.90 -0.55 -3.65
C GLY A 160 7.50 -1.42 -2.46
N GLU A 161 8.50 -1.94 -1.75
CA GLU A 161 8.32 -2.74 -0.52
C GLU A 161 7.55 -1.98 0.57
N TYR A 162 7.60 -0.64 0.54
CA TYR A 162 6.83 0.23 1.42
C TYR A 162 5.31 0.06 1.23
N ASN A 163 4.82 -0.27 0.03
CA ASN A 163 3.38 -0.43 -0.21
C ASN A 163 2.82 -1.54 0.69
N PHE A 164 3.49 -2.70 0.67
CA PHE A 164 3.14 -3.82 1.54
C PHE A 164 3.27 -3.45 3.02
N SER A 165 4.36 -2.79 3.38
CA SER A 165 4.68 -2.41 4.76
C SER A 165 3.66 -1.42 5.35
N TYR A 166 3.22 -0.44 4.55
CA TYR A 166 2.21 0.54 4.94
C TYR A 166 0.83 -0.09 5.05
N GLY A 167 0.45 -0.93 4.09
CA GLY A 167 -0.80 -1.70 4.18
C GLY A 167 -0.84 -2.59 5.42
N LEU A 168 0.27 -3.28 5.73
CA LEU A 168 0.38 -4.14 6.90
C LEU A 168 0.33 -3.35 8.21
N THR A 169 1.03 -2.21 8.27
CA THR A 169 0.97 -1.27 9.40
C THR A 169 -0.44 -0.76 9.63
N ALA A 170 -1.17 -0.43 8.56
CA ALA A 170 -2.56 0.00 8.65
C ALA A 170 -3.46 -1.10 9.21
N LEU A 171 -3.35 -2.34 8.69
CA LEU A 171 -4.13 -3.47 9.20
C LEU A 171 -3.88 -3.70 10.70
N ILE A 172 -2.61 -3.75 11.10
CA ILE A 172 -2.20 -3.97 12.50
C ILE A 172 -2.73 -2.85 13.39
N THR A 173 -2.54 -1.59 12.99
CA THR A 173 -3.02 -0.43 13.76
C THR A 173 -4.54 -0.48 13.91
N SER A 174 -5.27 -0.77 12.82
CA SER A 174 -6.72 -0.89 12.84
C SER A 174 -7.19 -1.98 13.81
N LEU A 175 -6.53 -3.14 13.82
CA LEU A 175 -6.83 -4.24 14.75
C LEU A 175 -6.56 -3.85 16.20
N LEU A 176 -5.42 -3.21 16.50
CA LEU A 176 -5.07 -2.77 17.85
C LEU A 176 -6.05 -1.73 18.41
N LEU A 177 -6.58 -0.87 17.54
CA LEU A 177 -7.55 0.18 17.88
C LEU A 177 -9.02 -0.28 17.79
N HIS A 178 -9.27 -1.57 17.54
CA HIS A 178 -10.63 -2.10 17.51
C HIS A 178 -11.07 -2.58 18.90
N ASP A 179 -12.27 -2.21 19.35
CA ASP A 179 -12.76 -2.56 20.69
C ASP A 179 -12.93 -4.08 20.88
N ASN A 180 -13.61 -4.74 19.95
CA ASN A 180 -13.95 -6.16 20.05
C ASN A 180 -12.94 -7.04 19.30
N MET A 181 -12.06 -7.72 20.05
CA MET A 181 -11.04 -8.62 19.51
C MET A 181 -11.47 -10.08 19.64
N GLY A 182 -12.21 -10.58 18.65
CA GLY A 182 -12.49 -12.02 18.53
C GLY A 182 -11.23 -12.83 18.17
N LYS A 183 -11.23 -14.14 18.43
CA LYS A 183 -10.07 -15.03 18.20
C LYS A 183 -9.46 -14.90 16.81
N MET A 184 -10.29 -14.83 15.76
CA MET A 184 -9.82 -14.66 14.37
C MET A 184 -9.01 -13.36 14.20
N LYS A 185 -9.49 -12.22 14.72
CA LYS A 185 -8.78 -10.93 14.66
C LYS A 185 -7.47 -10.96 15.44
N GLN A 186 -7.42 -11.69 16.56
CA GLN A 186 -6.20 -11.88 17.34
C GLN A 186 -5.15 -12.68 16.55
N MET A 187 -5.58 -13.74 15.86
CA MET A 187 -4.68 -14.53 15.00
C MET A 187 -4.19 -13.71 13.80
N ILE A 188 -5.08 -12.98 13.11
CA ILE A 188 -4.69 -12.07 12.02
C ILE A 188 -3.65 -11.06 12.53
N LEU A 189 -3.90 -10.43 13.68
CA LEU A 189 -2.96 -9.50 14.28
C LEU A 189 -1.59 -10.16 14.55
N LEU A 190 -1.58 -11.35 15.16
CA LEU A 190 -0.34 -12.07 15.45
C LEU A 190 0.46 -12.40 14.17
N PHE A 191 -0.20 -12.94 13.15
CA PHE A 191 0.45 -13.27 11.87
C PHE A 191 0.93 -12.02 11.14
N SER A 192 0.10 -10.97 11.08
CA SER A 192 0.51 -9.70 10.48
C SER A 192 1.72 -9.09 11.20
N SER A 193 1.75 -9.14 12.53
CA SER A 193 2.90 -8.69 13.32
C SER A 193 4.15 -9.53 13.11
N PHE A 194 4.04 -10.83 12.82
CA PHE A 194 5.20 -11.64 12.43
C PHE A 194 5.77 -11.17 11.09
N PHE A 195 4.90 -10.97 10.09
CA PHE A 195 5.36 -10.55 8.77
C PHE A 195 6.00 -9.17 8.75
N ILE A 196 5.67 -8.27 9.68
CA ILE A 196 6.24 -6.91 9.70
C ILE A 196 7.73 -6.86 10.08
N ILE A 197 8.28 -7.92 10.69
CA ILE A 197 9.64 -7.96 11.24
C ILE A 197 10.71 -7.58 10.18
N VAL A 198 10.54 -8.03 8.94
CA VAL A 198 11.53 -7.88 7.87
C VAL A 198 10.86 -7.33 6.61
N THR A 199 10.36 -6.10 6.68
CA THR A 199 9.52 -5.51 5.61
C THR A 199 10.10 -4.24 5.00
N TYR A 200 10.48 -3.23 5.80
CA TYR A 200 10.98 -1.97 5.27
C TYR A 200 11.69 -1.11 6.31
N GLU A 201 12.57 -0.23 5.83
CA GLU A 201 13.42 0.65 6.66
C GLU A 201 12.63 1.66 7.51
N THR A 202 11.41 2.04 7.09
CA THR A 202 10.55 2.95 7.86
C THR A 202 10.05 2.36 9.17
N MET A 203 10.26 1.06 9.41
CA MET A 203 9.99 0.47 10.71
C MET A 203 10.88 1.04 11.81
N ILE A 204 11.92 1.83 11.49
CA ILE A 204 12.66 2.63 12.46
C ILE A 204 11.75 3.56 13.30
N PHE A 205 10.68 4.11 12.70
CA PHE A 205 9.71 4.95 13.40
C PHE A 205 8.31 4.31 13.49
N LEU A 206 7.90 3.49 12.51
CA LEU A 206 6.62 2.77 12.59
C LEU A 206 6.66 1.65 13.64
N GLY A 207 7.79 0.96 13.81
CA GLY A 207 7.97 -0.09 14.81
C GLY A 207 7.78 0.43 16.24
N PRO A 208 8.47 1.51 16.68
CA PRO A 208 8.25 2.12 17.98
C PRO A 208 6.81 2.62 18.19
N LEU A 209 6.18 3.16 17.15
CA LEU A 209 4.76 3.55 17.21
C LEU A 209 3.87 2.34 17.49
N LEU A 210 3.98 1.27 16.69
CA LEU A 210 3.19 0.05 16.84
C LEU A 210 3.44 -0.61 18.19
N PHE A 211 4.70 -0.64 18.65
CA PHE A 211 5.08 -1.09 19.99
C PHE A 211 4.32 -0.31 21.06
N THR A 212 4.33 1.02 20.98
CA THR A 212 3.65 1.90 21.94
C THR A 212 2.15 1.66 21.95
N ILE A 213 1.51 1.58 20.78
CA ILE A 213 0.07 1.29 20.67
C ILE A 213 -0.24 -0.08 21.28
N CYS A 214 0.61 -1.08 21.04
CA CYS A 214 0.47 -2.43 21.60
C CYS A 214 0.58 -2.44 23.12
N VAL A 215 1.56 -1.73 23.69
CA VAL A 215 1.71 -1.59 25.15
C VAL A 215 0.50 -0.89 25.76
N LEU A 216 0.03 0.22 25.17
CA LEU A 216 -1.19 0.90 25.63
C LEU A 216 -2.42 -0.02 25.55
N ARG A 217 -2.49 -0.85 24.50
CA ARG A 217 -3.55 -1.86 24.38
C ARG A 217 -3.45 -2.94 25.45
N PHE A 218 -2.25 -3.42 25.74
CA PHE A 218 -1.98 -4.39 26.79
C PHE A 218 -2.40 -3.85 28.16
N LEU A 219 -1.99 -2.62 28.50
CA LEU A 219 -2.32 -1.97 29.77
C LEU A 219 -3.82 -1.75 29.99
N THR A 220 -4.60 -1.68 28.90
CA THR A 220 -6.06 -1.49 28.95
C THR A 220 -6.85 -2.80 28.80
N THR A 221 -6.17 -3.92 28.58
CA THR A 221 -6.77 -5.24 28.45
C THR A 221 -6.74 -5.95 29.80
N GLU A 222 -7.76 -6.76 30.10
CA GLU A 222 -7.81 -7.53 31.35
C GLU A 222 -6.61 -8.48 31.45
N ARG A 223 -5.95 -8.43 32.62
CA ARG A 223 -4.80 -9.28 32.94
C ARG A 223 -5.25 -10.76 32.93
N ASN A 224 -4.35 -11.65 32.50
CA ASN A 224 -4.54 -13.10 32.41
C ASN A 224 -5.43 -13.62 31.26
N THR A 225 -5.90 -12.75 30.36
CA THR A 225 -6.56 -13.20 29.13
C THR A 225 -5.54 -13.77 28.12
N PHE A 226 -5.94 -14.74 27.30
CA PHE A 226 -5.11 -15.26 26.20
C PHE A 226 -4.60 -14.13 25.29
N PHE A 227 -5.45 -13.13 25.02
CA PHE A 227 -5.09 -11.97 24.21
C PHE A 227 -3.97 -11.13 24.85
N SER A 228 -3.97 -10.95 26.18
CA SER A 228 -2.88 -10.23 26.85
C SER A 228 -1.51 -10.90 26.66
N LYS A 229 -1.46 -12.24 26.62
CA LYS A 229 -0.23 -12.99 26.34
C LYS A 229 0.23 -12.79 24.88
N ILE A 230 -0.71 -12.82 23.93
CA ILE A 230 -0.43 -12.55 22.52
C ILE A 230 0.16 -11.15 22.31
N LEU A 231 -0.37 -10.13 23.01
CA LEU A 231 0.13 -8.75 22.89
C LEU A 231 1.60 -8.59 23.31
N ILE A 232 2.11 -9.41 24.23
CA ILE A 232 3.53 -9.41 24.61
C ILE A 232 4.39 -9.89 23.45
N VAL A 233 4.00 -10.98 22.81
CA VAL A 233 4.70 -11.54 21.63
C VAL A 233 4.67 -10.54 20.47
N ILE A 234 3.52 -9.92 20.23
CA ILE A 234 3.36 -8.88 19.19
C ILE A 234 4.28 -7.68 19.46
N ALA A 235 4.36 -7.22 20.72
CA ALA A 235 5.25 -6.12 21.08
C ALA A 235 6.72 -6.48 20.79
N LEU A 236 7.14 -7.71 21.08
CA LEU A 236 8.47 -8.19 20.74
C LEU A 236 8.73 -8.14 19.22
N PHE A 237 7.75 -8.54 18.39
CA PHE A 237 7.89 -8.45 16.93
C PHE A 237 8.08 -7.00 16.44
N PHE A 238 7.36 -6.03 17.01
CA PHE A 238 7.55 -4.61 16.66
C PHE A 238 8.91 -4.08 17.09
N PHE A 239 9.39 -4.48 18.25
CA PHE A 239 10.74 -4.16 18.70
C PHE A 239 11.81 -4.75 17.77
N LEU A 240 11.71 -6.04 17.44
CA LEU A 240 12.62 -6.70 16.51
C LEU A 240 12.62 -6.06 15.12
N SER A 241 11.44 -5.70 14.60
CA SER A 241 11.31 -4.98 13.33
C SER A 241 12.08 -3.66 13.32
N THR A 242 12.04 -2.93 14.44
CA THR A 242 12.78 -1.68 14.63
C THR A 242 14.28 -1.92 14.63
N VAL A 243 14.75 -2.90 15.41
CA VAL A 243 16.18 -3.25 15.53
C VAL A 243 16.75 -3.70 14.18
N ILE A 244 16.03 -4.55 13.45
CA ILE A 244 16.47 -5.02 12.12
C ILE A 244 16.56 -3.85 11.14
N SER A 245 15.59 -2.93 11.18
CA SER A 245 15.60 -1.76 10.30
C SER A 245 16.75 -0.81 10.61
N ILE A 246 17.03 -0.55 11.89
CA ILE A 246 18.21 0.22 12.32
C ILE A 246 19.48 -0.48 11.85
N SER A 247 19.60 -1.79 12.09
CA SER A 247 20.76 -2.57 11.68
C SER A 247 20.99 -2.51 10.17
N SER A 248 19.93 -2.56 9.37
CA SER A 248 20.01 -2.49 7.90
C SER A 248 20.46 -1.13 7.38
N LEU A 249 20.25 -0.06 8.16
CA LEU A 249 20.73 1.29 7.85
C LEU A 249 22.18 1.49 8.30
N LEU A 250 22.56 0.96 9.46
CA LEU A 250 23.92 1.08 10.01
C LEU A 250 24.94 0.20 9.28
N ILE A 251 24.50 -0.96 8.79
CA ILE A 251 25.33 -1.92 8.06
C ILE A 251 24.68 -2.13 6.69
N PRO A 252 24.81 -1.16 5.76
CA PRO A 252 24.25 -1.30 4.43
C PRO A 252 24.90 -2.49 3.73
N GLY A 253 24.10 -3.26 3.00
CA GLY A 253 24.63 -4.33 2.14
C GLY A 253 25.46 -3.75 1.00
N PRO A 254 26.41 -4.52 0.43
CA PRO A 254 27.10 -4.15 -0.80
C PRO A 254 26.03 -3.93 -1.87
N GLY A 255 25.89 -2.72 -2.40
CA GLY A 255 24.74 -2.39 -3.25
C GLY A 255 24.16 -1.00 -3.09
N HIS A 256 24.24 -0.43 -1.88
CA HIS A 256 23.22 0.52 -1.46
C HIS A 256 23.83 1.74 -0.77
N PRO A 257 24.36 2.70 -1.54
CA PRO A 257 24.70 4.00 -1.01
C PRO A 257 23.41 4.70 -0.59
N SER A 258 23.26 4.97 0.72
CA SER A 258 22.15 5.70 1.35
C SER A 258 20.74 5.12 1.18
N GLY A 259 20.18 4.53 2.25
CA GLY A 259 18.73 4.22 2.32
C GLY A 259 17.87 5.49 2.22
N ALA A 260 16.56 5.36 2.02
CA ALA A 260 15.65 6.50 1.78
C ALA A 260 15.69 7.58 2.89
N ALA A 261 16.17 7.22 4.08
CA ALA A 261 16.41 8.15 5.18
C ALA A 261 17.53 9.18 4.89
N GLY A 262 18.55 8.82 4.10
CA GLY A 262 19.62 9.72 3.68
C GLY A 262 19.14 10.79 2.69
N ASP A 263 18.20 10.43 1.82
CA ASP A 263 17.61 11.35 0.84
C ASP A 263 16.47 12.20 1.39
N ALA A 264 15.93 11.86 2.57
CA ALA A 264 14.89 12.63 3.23
C ALA A 264 15.36 14.07 3.58
N PHE A 265 16.64 14.26 3.87
CA PHE A 265 17.22 15.58 4.18
C PHE A 265 17.46 16.46 2.95
N LYS A 266 17.54 15.87 1.75
CA LYS A 266 17.80 16.60 0.50
C LYS A 266 16.53 17.16 -0.14
N MET A 267 15.35 16.89 0.42
CA MET A 267 14.11 17.29 -0.22
C MET A 267 13.84 18.78 -0.02
N THR A 268 14.00 19.54 -1.10
CA THR A 268 13.23 20.77 -1.34
C THR A 268 11.73 20.45 -1.30
N ILE A 269 10.94 21.41 -0.80
CA ILE A 269 9.55 21.20 -0.40
C ILE A 269 8.68 20.76 -1.60
N SER A 270 8.41 19.45 -1.74
CA SER A 270 7.55 18.95 -2.82
C SER A 270 6.13 19.50 -2.68
N THR A 271 5.49 19.83 -3.80
CA THR A 271 4.12 20.35 -3.85
C THR A 271 3.12 19.42 -3.14
N HIS A 272 3.40 18.12 -3.10
CA HIS A 272 2.57 17.10 -2.44
C HIS A 272 2.65 17.19 -0.93
N PHE A 273 3.88 17.30 -0.42
CA PHE A 273 4.09 17.49 1.00
C PHE A 273 3.43 18.80 1.47
N ILE A 274 3.57 19.87 0.69
CA ILE A 274 2.88 21.15 0.93
C ILE A 274 1.36 20.95 0.98
N PHE A 275 0.80 20.28 -0.02
CA PHE A 275 -0.63 20.00 -0.09
C PHE A 275 -1.13 19.27 1.16
N PHE A 276 -0.48 18.17 1.54
CA PHE A 276 -0.89 17.39 2.71
C PHE A 276 -0.70 18.15 4.02
N LEU A 277 0.34 18.97 4.14
CA LEU A 277 0.57 19.82 5.30
C LEU A 277 -0.56 20.86 5.44
N PHE A 278 -0.91 21.56 4.35
CA PHE A 278 -2.02 22.52 4.37
C PHE A 278 -3.37 21.85 4.62
N MET A 279 -3.66 20.72 3.96
CA MET A 279 -4.91 20.00 4.18
C MET A 279 -5.01 19.45 5.60
N GLY A 280 -3.90 18.96 6.17
CA GLY A 280 -3.81 18.54 7.57
C GLY A 280 -4.05 19.70 8.53
N PHE A 281 -3.46 20.86 8.27
CA PHE A 281 -3.67 22.08 9.05
C PHE A 281 -5.13 22.55 9.00
N LEU A 282 -5.73 22.61 7.81
CA LEU A 282 -7.14 22.96 7.63
C LEU A 282 -8.06 21.94 8.29
N PHE A 283 -7.73 20.66 8.22
CA PHE A 283 -8.44 19.63 8.94
C PHE A 283 -8.41 19.93 10.44
N VAL A 284 -7.25 20.12 11.05
CA VAL A 284 -7.12 20.44 12.49
C VAL A 284 -7.89 21.70 12.87
N ILE A 285 -7.83 22.78 12.07
CA ILE A 285 -8.59 24.01 12.35
C ILE A 285 -10.11 23.76 12.26
N SER A 286 -10.55 23.01 11.25
CA SER A 286 -11.96 22.70 11.02
C SER A 286 -12.59 21.92 12.18
N LEU A 287 -11.77 21.23 12.97
CA LEU A 287 -12.19 20.53 14.17
C LEU A 287 -12.55 21.54 15.28
N ASN A 288 -11.82 22.65 15.42
CA ASN A 288 -11.93 23.53 16.59
C ASN A 288 -12.97 24.66 16.45
N LYS A 289 -13.39 25.05 15.23
CA LYS A 289 -14.23 26.25 15.04
C LYS A 289 -15.73 25.95 14.84
N ASN A 290 -16.58 26.85 15.37
CA ASN A 290 -18.03 26.80 15.23
C ASN A 290 -18.50 27.00 13.77
N SER A 291 -17.75 27.73 12.94
CA SER A 291 -17.98 27.85 11.50
C SER A 291 -16.94 27.05 10.72
N LYS A 292 -17.39 25.98 10.06
CA LYS A 292 -16.55 25.07 9.26
C LYS A 292 -16.46 25.48 7.78
N THR A 293 -17.40 26.30 7.32
CA THR A 293 -17.56 26.69 5.91
C THR A 293 -16.32 27.33 5.28
N PRO A 294 -15.64 28.33 5.88
CA PRO A 294 -14.50 28.96 5.22
C PRO A 294 -13.31 28.00 5.06
N TYR A 295 -13.07 27.13 6.04
CA TYR A 295 -12.02 26.12 5.98
C TYR A 295 -12.33 25.04 4.97
N PHE A 296 -13.61 24.66 4.85
CA PHE A 296 -14.05 23.74 3.82
C PHE A 296 -13.88 24.34 2.42
N LEU A 297 -14.29 25.59 2.20
CA LEU A 297 -14.11 26.27 0.90
C LEU A 297 -12.63 26.42 0.55
N LEU A 298 -11.78 26.76 1.51
CA LEU A 298 -10.33 26.83 1.29
C LEU A 298 -9.74 25.44 1.00
N ALA A 299 -10.16 24.40 1.73
CA ALA A 299 -9.74 23.03 1.47
C ALA A 299 -10.21 22.57 0.08
N LEU A 300 -11.41 22.96 -0.35
CA LEU A 300 -11.94 22.68 -1.68
C LEU A 300 -11.12 23.38 -2.77
N LEU A 301 -10.77 24.67 -2.58
CA LEU A 301 -9.92 25.41 -3.52
C LEU A 301 -8.53 24.76 -3.65
N ILE A 302 -7.91 24.39 -2.52
CA ILE A 302 -6.61 23.70 -2.51
C ILE A 302 -6.73 22.33 -3.17
N ALA A 303 -7.81 21.59 -2.92
CA ALA A 303 -8.08 20.31 -3.57
C ALA A 303 -8.25 20.46 -5.09
N VAL A 304 -8.98 21.47 -5.57
CA VAL A 304 -9.13 21.75 -7.01
C VAL A 304 -7.79 22.16 -7.63
N ALA A 305 -7.03 23.04 -6.98
CA ALA A 305 -5.68 23.39 -7.44
C ALA A 305 -4.77 22.15 -7.51
N HIS A 306 -4.90 21.24 -6.55
CA HIS A 306 -4.23 19.94 -6.54
C HIS A 306 -4.84 18.89 -7.48
N ILE A 307 -5.94 19.16 -8.18
CA ILE A 307 -6.40 18.28 -9.28
C ILE A 307 -5.90 18.82 -10.63
N VAL A 308 -5.76 20.15 -10.74
CA VAL A 308 -5.38 20.83 -11.99
C VAL A 308 -3.86 20.80 -12.25
N ASN A 309 -3.01 20.83 -11.23
CA ASN A 309 -1.55 20.85 -11.37
C ASN A 309 -0.91 19.50 -11.79
N THR A 310 -1.07 19.07 -13.04
CA THR A 310 -0.66 17.75 -13.58
C THR A 310 0.79 17.30 -13.32
N ASN A 311 1.69 18.17 -12.87
CA ASN A 311 3.06 17.83 -12.45
C ASN A 311 3.10 17.12 -11.09
N PHE A 312 2.13 16.22 -10.87
CA PHE A 312 1.85 15.70 -9.55
C PHE A 312 2.88 14.67 -9.11
N TRP A 313 3.21 13.76 -10.00
CA TRP A 313 3.98 12.61 -9.57
C TRP A 313 5.45 12.96 -9.39
N CYS A 314 5.98 12.48 -8.27
CA CYS A 314 7.40 12.59 -7.98
C CYS A 314 8.17 12.13 -9.20
N LEU A 315 8.98 13.03 -9.75
CA LEU A 315 10.05 12.62 -10.62
C LEU A 315 10.74 11.43 -9.96
N PRO A 316 11.16 10.46 -10.75
CA PRO A 316 12.00 9.37 -10.32
C PRO A 316 12.82 9.56 -9.05
N GLU A 317 13.65 10.58 -9.06
CA GLU A 317 14.62 10.98 -8.05
C GLU A 317 13.96 11.32 -6.70
N MET A 318 12.71 11.78 -6.71
CA MET A 318 11.95 12.16 -5.52
C MET A 318 11.22 10.98 -4.87
N ASN A 319 11.15 9.81 -5.53
CA ASN A 319 10.33 8.70 -5.06
C ASN A 319 10.80 8.20 -3.68
N TYR A 320 12.11 8.11 -3.43
CA TYR A 320 12.65 7.68 -2.12
C TYR A 320 12.28 8.63 -0.98
N SER A 321 12.51 9.93 -1.15
CA SER A 321 12.14 10.93 -0.14
C SER A 321 10.64 10.94 0.12
N PHE A 322 9.84 10.82 -0.95
CA PHE A 322 8.39 10.81 -0.84
C PHE A 322 7.88 9.58 -0.08
N ARG A 323 8.42 8.38 -0.35
CA ARG A 323 8.12 7.17 0.42
C ARG A 323 8.37 7.40 1.90
N PHE A 324 9.53 7.95 2.27
CA PHE A 324 9.89 8.21 3.67
C PHE A 324 8.92 9.20 4.34
N LEU A 325 8.60 10.31 3.66
CA LEU A 325 7.64 11.32 4.13
C LEU A 325 6.22 10.74 4.28
N SER A 326 5.76 9.90 3.35
CA SER A 326 4.51 9.17 3.49
C SER A 326 4.50 8.28 4.73
N GLY A 327 5.62 7.61 5.00
CA GLY A 327 5.79 6.83 6.22
C GLY A 327 5.64 7.69 7.48
N LEU A 328 6.31 8.84 7.54
CA LEU A 328 6.16 9.80 8.65
C LEU A 328 4.73 10.32 8.78
N GLY A 329 4.06 10.62 7.66
CA GLY A 329 2.67 11.03 7.61
C GLY A 329 1.73 9.97 8.19
N ILE A 330 1.91 8.71 7.81
CA ILE A 330 1.17 7.57 8.39
C ILE A 330 1.47 7.46 9.88
N CYS A 331 2.75 7.53 10.29
CA CYS A 331 3.17 7.45 11.68
C CYS A 331 2.43 8.48 12.53
N PHE A 332 2.40 9.73 12.07
CA PHE A 332 1.70 10.82 12.73
C PHE A 332 0.18 10.57 12.83
N LEU A 333 -0.47 10.18 11.74
CA LEU A 333 -1.92 9.93 11.72
C LEU A 333 -2.33 8.75 12.59
N PHE A 334 -1.53 7.69 12.64
CA PHE A 334 -1.79 6.53 13.50
C PHE A 334 -1.51 6.82 14.97
N ALA A 335 -0.50 7.65 15.28
CA ALA A 335 -0.32 8.19 16.63
C ALA A 335 -1.54 9.00 17.08
N LEU A 336 -2.04 9.92 16.24
CA LEU A 336 -3.27 10.69 16.53
C LEU A 336 -4.49 9.78 16.69
N SER A 337 -4.62 8.75 15.84
CA SER A 337 -5.71 7.77 15.92
C SER A 337 -5.67 6.98 17.22
N ALA A 338 -4.49 6.55 17.65
CA ALA A 338 -4.30 5.85 18.91
C ALA A 338 -4.62 6.75 20.10
N LEU A 339 -4.11 7.98 20.10
CA LEU A 339 -4.41 8.97 21.14
C LEU A 339 -5.91 9.25 21.23
N TYR A 340 -6.58 9.46 20.09
CA TYR A 340 -8.03 9.61 20.02
C TYR A 340 -8.77 8.39 20.60
N TYR A 341 -8.36 7.19 20.23
CA TYR A 341 -8.96 5.94 20.69
C TYR A 341 -8.82 5.78 22.22
N PHE A 342 -7.61 5.90 22.76
CA PHE A 342 -7.36 5.71 24.19
C PHE A 342 -7.93 6.85 25.05
N ALA A 343 -7.96 8.09 24.56
CA ALA A 343 -8.59 9.21 25.26
C ALA A 343 -10.09 9.02 25.51
N ASN A 344 -10.76 8.28 24.61
CA ASN A 344 -12.19 8.01 24.71
C ASN A 344 -12.53 6.73 25.50
N ARG A 345 -11.53 5.94 25.89
CA ARG A 345 -11.74 4.65 26.56
C ARG A 345 -11.81 4.81 28.09
N ARG A 346 -12.93 4.42 28.70
CA ARG A 346 -13.17 4.56 30.16
C ARG A 346 -12.15 3.80 31.02
N SER A 347 -11.67 2.64 30.58
CA SER A 347 -10.69 1.84 31.33
C SER A 347 -9.36 2.56 31.49
N PHE A 348 -8.94 3.32 30.47
CA PHE A 348 -7.71 4.10 30.51
C PHE A 348 -7.77 5.22 31.56
N LEU A 349 -8.93 5.89 31.67
CA LEU A 349 -9.18 6.91 32.71
C LEU A 349 -9.16 6.35 34.14
N LYS A 350 -9.47 5.05 34.32
CA LYS A 350 -9.36 4.38 35.62
C LYS A 350 -7.92 4.03 35.93
N PHE A 351 -7.20 3.43 34.98
CA PHE A 351 -5.79 3.09 35.12
C PHE A 351 -4.94 4.31 35.47
N SER A 352 -5.22 5.44 34.81
CA SER A 352 -4.45 6.66 35.02
C SER A 352 -4.47 7.12 36.48
N LYS A 353 -5.61 7.00 37.19
CA LYS A 353 -5.74 7.46 38.58
C LYS A 353 -4.82 6.78 39.60
N GLY A 354 -4.20 5.63 39.25
CA GLY A 354 -3.31 4.88 40.14
C GLY A 354 -1.81 4.99 39.83
N ALA A 355 -1.40 5.73 38.80
CA ALA A 355 0.00 5.86 38.40
C ALA A 355 0.69 7.05 39.10
N SER A 356 2.03 7.00 39.22
CA SER A 356 2.83 8.02 39.92
C SER A 356 2.62 9.44 39.36
N THR A 357 2.69 10.43 40.25
CA THR A 357 2.23 11.82 40.05
C THR A 357 2.82 12.54 38.83
N ILE A 358 4.06 12.24 38.43
CA ILE A 358 4.75 13.00 37.37
C ILE A 358 4.31 12.56 35.96
N TYR A 359 4.39 11.27 35.64
CA TYR A 359 3.92 10.74 34.34
C TYR A 359 2.42 10.91 34.17
N HIS A 360 1.69 10.86 35.30
CA HIS A 360 0.26 11.08 35.30
C HIS A 360 -0.08 12.51 34.84
N SER A 361 0.68 13.51 35.29
CA SER A 361 0.44 14.92 34.96
C SER A 361 0.59 15.22 33.48
N LEU A 362 1.69 14.77 32.85
CA LEU A 362 1.96 15.05 31.43
C LEU A 362 0.96 14.32 30.52
N LEU A 363 0.76 13.02 30.72
CA LEU A 363 -0.15 12.23 29.91
C LEU A 363 -1.60 12.69 30.10
N PHE A 364 -2.01 13.00 31.33
CA PHE A 364 -3.34 13.54 31.59
C PHE A 364 -3.52 14.93 30.97
N TYR A 365 -2.50 15.79 31.00
CA TYR A 365 -2.54 17.10 30.34
C TYR A 365 -2.65 16.96 28.83
N LEU A 366 -1.85 16.08 28.20
CA LEU A 366 -1.95 15.76 26.77
C LEU A 366 -3.34 15.22 26.43
N LEU A 367 -3.86 14.25 27.18
CA LEU A 367 -5.20 13.70 26.94
C LEU A 367 -6.30 14.73 27.18
N LYS A 368 -6.15 15.63 28.16
CA LYS A 368 -7.12 16.69 28.44
C LYS A 368 -7.07 17.77 27.37
N LEU A 369 -5.88 18.18 26.94
CA LEU A 369 -5.66 19.09 25.81
C LEU A 369 -6.26 18.47 24.54
N MET A 370 -5.94 17.22 24.25
CA MET A 370 -6.50 16.50 23.12
C MET A 370 -8.00 16.35 23.25
N ARG A 371 -8.56 16.00 24.40
CA ARG A 371 -10.01 15.92 24.60
C ARG A 371 -10.68 17.29 24.48
N SER A 372 -9.97 18.37 24.81
CA SER A 372 -10.42 19.74 24.56
C SER A 372 -10.40 20.08 23.07
N LEU A 373 -9.33 19.70 22.37
CA LEU A 373 -9.22 19.80 20.91
C LEU A 373 -10.20 18.88 20.18
N LEU A 374 -10.59 17.76 20.81
CA LEU A 374 -11.48 16.71 20.30
C LEU A 374 -12.91 16.81 20.84
N LYS A 375 -13.23 17.82 21.66
CA LYS A 375 -14.61 18.20 22.06
C LYS A 375 -15.43 18.77 20.89
N ILE A 376 -14.92 18.59 19.69
CA ILE A 376 -15.56 18.71 18.40
C ILE A 376 -16.91 18.02 18.49
N LYS A 377 -17.98 18.79 18.29
CA LYS A 377 -19.34 18.25 18.24
C LYS A 377 -19.34 17.06 17.28
N ARG A 378 -19.90 15.94 17.75
CA ARG A 378 -20.13 14.65 17.06
C ARG A 378 -20.94 14.75 15.76
N THR A 379 -21.04 15.89 15.10
CA THR A 379 -21.55 16.06 13.74
C THR A 379 -20.40 15.79 12.76
N LEU A 380 -19.88 14.56 12.67
CA LEU A 380 -20.36 13.40 11.87
C LEU A 380 -20.56 13.67 10.37
N PHE A 381 -19.75 14.55 9.79
CA PHE A 381 -19.12 14.39 8.46
C PHE A 381 -18.12 15.54 8.35
N ASN A 382 -16.81 15.26 8.46
CA ASN A 382 -15.83 16.24 7.99
C ASN A 382 -15.62 15.92 6.51
N PRO A 383 -16.08 16.76 5.58
CA PRO A 383 -15.89 16.51 4.16
C PRO A 383 -14.41 16.63 3.74
N ILE A 384 -13.53 17.19 4.59
CA ILE A 384 -12.11 17.36 4.27
C ILE A 384 -11.40 16.03 3.97
N PRO A 385 -11.47 14.97 4.82
CA PRO A 385 -10.93 13.65 4.47
C PRO A 385 -11.39 13.13 3.10
N MET A 386 -12.68 13.34 2.78
CA MET A 386 -13.25 12.94 1.50
C MET A 386 -12.68 13.80 0.35
N LEU A 387 -12.51 15.10 0.55
CA LEU A 387 -11.88 15.99 -0.42
C LEU A 387 -10.43 15.57 -0.67
N VAL A 388 -9.63 15.34 0.38
CA VAL A 388 -8.25 14.84 0.26
C VAL A 388 -8.23 13.54 -0.55
N PHE A 389 -9.13 12.61 -0.24
CA PHE A 389 -9.22 11.35 -0.98
C PHE A 389 -9.59 11.54 -2.44
N ILE A 390 -10.65 12.30 -2.74
CA ILE A 390 -11.10 12.56 -4.12
C ILE A 390 -10.01 13.30 -4.91
N SER A 391 -9.37 14.30 -4.32
CA SER A 391 -8.32 15.07 -4.99
C SER A 391 -7.05 14.28 -5.24
N SER A 392 -6.76 13.25 -4.44
CA SER A 392 -5.63 12.37 -4.69
C SER A 392 -5.98 11.23 -5.64
N ILE A 393 -7.19 10.66 -5.54
CA ILE A 393 -7.55 9.49 -6.33
C ILE A 393 -7.84 9.83 -7.79
N ILE A 394 -8.41 11.00 -8.10
CA ILE A 394 -8.69 11.41 -9.48
C ILE A 394 -7.40 11.52 -10.31
N PRO A 395 -6.37 12.28 -9.89
CA PRO A 395 -5.09 12.31 -10.61
C PRO A 395 -4.45 10.93 -10.74
N TYR A 396 -4.58 10.07 -9.72
CA TYR A 396 -4.09 8.69 -9.78
C TYR A 396 -4.80 7.88 -10.87
N TYR A 397 -6.13 7.99 -10.98
CA TYR A 397 -6.91 7.34 -12.05
C TYR A 397 -6.46 7.82 -13.43
N ILE A 398 -6.33 9.14 -13.60
CA ILE A 398 -5.87 9.75 -14.87
C ILE A 398 -4.51 9.17 -15.25
N GLN A 399 -3.56 9.18 -14.31
CA GLN A 399 -2.22 8.61 -14.51
C GLN A 399 -2.25 7.13 -14.90
N THR A 400 -3.11 6.34 -14.26
CA THR A 400 -3.23 4.91 -14.56
C THR A 400 -3.77 4.67 -15.97
N ILE A 401 -4.74 5.48 -16.41
CA ILE A 401 -5.28 5.45 -17.78
C ILE A 401 -4.22 5.90 -18.77
N ASP A 402 -3.48 6.96 -18.46
CA ASP A 402 -2.41 7.48 -19.31
C ASP A 402 -1.28 6.46 -19.49
N PHE A 403 -0.92 5.74 -18.42
CA PHE A 403 0.05 4.66 -18.48
C PHE A 403 -0.45 3.47 -19.31
N TYR A 404 -1.72 3.10 -19.19
CA TYR A 404 -2.32 2.08 -20.06
C TYR A 404 -2.24 2.49 -21.55
N ASN A 405 -2.61 3.74 -21.86
CA ASN A 405 -2.54 4.27 -23.21
C ASN A 405 -1.10 4.32 -23.73
N TRP A 406 -0.15 4.74 -22.88
CA TRP A 406 1.27 4.70 -23.21
C TRP A 406 1.76 3.27 -23.44
N GLY A 407 1.35 2.30 -22.63
CA GLY A 407 1.66 0.89 -22.82
C GLY A 407 1.18 0.34 -24.16
N ASN A 408 -0.03 0.71 -24.59
CA ASN A 408 -0.54 0.32 -25.92
C ASN A 408 0.27 0.95 -27.06
N LYS A 409 0.67 2.23 -26.94
CA LYS A 409 1.54 2.89 -27.91
C LYS A 409 2.92 2.22 -27.95
N TYR A 410 3.46 1.88 -26.78
CA TYR A 410 4.72 1.17 -26.64
C TYR A 410 4.69 -0.20 -27.34
N GLU A 411 3.65 -1.00 -27.10
CA GLU A 411 3.45 -2.28 -27.79
C GLU A 411 3.33 -2.10 -29.30
N HIS A 412 2.63 -1.07 -29.76
CA HIS A 412 2.52 -0.77 -31.19
C HIS A 412 3.88 -0.46 -31.82
N GLU A 413 4.66 0.46 -31.24
CA GLU A 413 5.98 0.84 -31.73
C GLU A 413 6.95 -0.35 -31.78
N ILE A 414 6.93 -1.21 -30.76
CA ILE A 414 7.76 -2.43 -30.75
C ILE A 414 7.40 -3.40 -31.87
N ASN A 415 6.12 -3.56 -32.18
CA ASN A 415 5.68 -4.52 -33.19
C ASN A 415 5.94 -4.03 -34.63
N VAL A 416 6.11 -2.72 -34.84
CA VAL A 416 6.37 -2.14 -36.17
C VAL A 416 7.86 -2.11 -36.50
N GLN A 417 8.72 -2.12 -35.49
CA GLN A 417 10.17 -1.97 -35.66
C GLN A 417 10.92 -3.30 -35.41
N ILE A 418 12.14 -3.42 -35.91
CA ILE A 418 13.00 -4.61 -35.76
C ILE A 418 14.38 -4.17 -35.25
N GLY A 419 14.97 -4.95 -34.34
CA GLY A 419 16.31 -4.72 -33.80
C GLY A 419 16.32 -3.99 -32.46
N MET A 420 17.47 -3.44 -32.07
CA MET A 420 17.61 -2.68 -30.83
C MET A 420 17.46 -1.18 -31.12
N ILE A 421 16.48 -0.53 -30.49
CA ILE A 421 16.10 0.84 -30.83
C ILE A 421 16.10 1.69 -29.56
N SER A 422 16.85 2.77 -29.58
CA SER A 422 16.83 3.75 -28.50
C SER A 422 15.43 4.36 -28.37
N ILE A 423 14.88 4.41 -27.15
CA ILE A 423 13.57 5.03 -26.90
C ILE A 423 13.52 6.49 -27.35
N LYS A 424 14.66 7.18 -27.35
CA LYS A 424 14.82 8.55 -27.85
C LYS A 424 14.50 8.70 -29.34
N LYS A 425 14.57 7.60 -30.10
CA LYS A 425 14.27 7.55 -31.53
C LYS A 425 12.82 7.15 -31.83
N THR A 426 12.00 6.96 -30.79
CA THR A 426 10.61 6.55 -30.92
C THR A 426 9.67 7.71 -30.57
N LEU A 427 8.39 7.58 -30.89
CA LEU A 427 7.36 8.54 -30.47
C LEU A 427 7.16 8.61 -28.95
N LEU A 428 7.85 7.75 -28.20
CA LEU A 428 7.74 7.67 -26.75
C LEU A 428 8.76 8.55 -26.06
N ALA A 429 9.77 9.09 -26.75
CA ALA A 429 10.94 9.79 -26.18
C ALA A 429 10.61 10.83 -25.09
N ASP A 430 9.51 11.57 -25.25
CA ASP A 430 9.09 12.65 -24.34
C ASP A 430 8.13 12.17 -23.22
N SER A 431 7.90 10.87 -23.11
CA SER A 431 7.00 10.32 -22.09
C SER A 431 7.63 10.33 -20.70
N ILE A 432 6.84 10.76 -19.71
CA ILE A 432 7.15 10.66 -18.28
C ILE A 432 7.32 9.21 -17.80
N TYR A 433 6.94 8.22 -18.61
CA TYR A 433 7.02 6.79 -18.28
C TYR A 433 8.28 6.10 -18.79
N ASN A 434 9.19 6.82 -19.45
CA ASN A 434 10.45 6.30 -20.00
C ASN A 434 11.51 5.97 -18.95
N TRP A 435 11.08 5.57 -17.76
CA TRP A 435 11.94 5.51 -16.60
C TRP A 435 12.24 4.09 -16.17
N PHE A 436 13.51 3.70 -16.27
CA PHE A 436 14.04 2.43 -15.78
C PHE A 436 15.40 2.70 -15.12
N TRP A 437 15.50 2.49 -13.80
CA TRP A 437 16.74 2.74 -13.05
C TRP A 437 17.80 1.69 -13.35
N THR A 438 17.39 0.42 -13.26
CA THR A 438 18.32 -0.69 -13.06
C THR A 438 18.68 -1.43 -14.34
N SER A 439 17.90 -1.23 -15.41
CA SER A 439 18.07 -1.92 -16.68
C SER A 439 18.36 -0.92 -17.80
N SER A 440 19.40 -1.21 -18.58
CA SER A 440 19.68 -0.54 -19.85
C SER A 440 18.62 -0.86 -20.92
N PHE A 441 17.87 -1.94 -20.73
CA PHE A 441 16.77 -2.38 -21.59
C PHE A 441 15.41 -2.00 -20.98
N LEU A 442 14.48 -1.59 -21.83
CA LEU A 442 13.15 -1.24 -21.38
C LEU A 442 12.33 -2.52 -21.11
N SER A 443 12.19 -2.92 -19.86
CA SER A 443 11.70 -4.26 -19.51
C SER A 443 10.20 -4.52 -19.79
N MET A 444 9.46 -3.53 -20.31
CA MET A 444 8.08 -3.73 -20.81
C MET A 444 7.98 -4.55 -22.10
N ILE A 445 9.11 -4.89 -22.71
CA ILE A 445 9.24 -5.82 -23.86
C ILE A 445 8.45 -7.13 -23.65
N LEU A 446 8.21 -7.54 -22.40
CA LEU A 446 7.45 -8.74 -22.07
C LEU A 446 5.98 -8.74 -22.53
N ARG A 447 5.35 -7.61 -22.87
CA ARG A 447 3.96 -7.64 -23.37
C ARG A 447 3.83 -7.94 -24.87
N GLY A 448 4.89 -7.71 -25.65
CA GLY A 448 4.88 -7.74 -27.11
C GLY A 448 5.19 -9.10 -27.74
N ASN A 449 5.00 -9.20 -29.06
CA ASN A 449 5.35 -10.37 -29.86
C ASN A 449 6.86 -10.65 -29.78
N GLN A 450 7.25 -11.94 -29.80
CA GLN A 450 8.64 -12.41 -29.71
C GLN A 450 9.55 -11.80 -30.79
N THR A 451 8.98 -11.33 -31.89
CA THR A 451 9.70 -10.81 -33.07
C THR A 451 9.84 -9.29 -33.10
N GLY A 452 9.33 -8.56 -32.09
CA GLY A 452 9.38 -7.09 -32.06
C GLY A 452 10.76 -6.52 -31.71
N ALA A 453 10.90 -5.19 -31.83
CA ALA A 453 12.10 -4.47 -31.44
C ALA A 453 12.36 -4.51 -29.92
N LEU A 454 13.64 -4.41 -29.55
CA LEU A 454 14.10 -4.27 -28.17
C LEU A 454 14.37 -2.79 -27.90
N PHE A 455 13.60 -2.14 -27.02
CA PHE A 455 13.87 -0.73 -26.71
C PHE A 455 14.97 -0.56 -25.67
N LEU A 456 15.90 0.35 -25.97
CA LEU A 456 17.02 0.74 -25.10
C LEU A 456 16.67 2.05 -24.40
N ASN A 457 17.09 2.20 -23.14
CA ASN A 457 16.82 3.39 -22.33
C ASN A 457 17.54 4.65 -22.86
N GLY A 458 18.58 4.48 -23.69
CA GLY A 458 19.29 5.55 -24.37
C GLY A 458 20.08 5.04 -25.57
N ASP A 459 20.74 5.94 -26.29
CA ASP A 459 21.46 5.61 -27.53
C ASP A 459 22.66 4.67 -27.31
N ASN A 460 23.23 4.67 -26.10
CA ASN A 460 24.44 3.92 -25.74
C ASN A 460 24.21 2.82 -24.68
N ASN A 461 22.96 2.34 -24.48
CA ASN A 461 22.63 1.46 -23.35
C ASN A 461 22.92 2.07 -21.96
N GLU A 462 22.95 3.39 -21.85
CA GLU A 462 23.17 4.06 -20.57
C GLU A 462 21.95 3.83 -19.66
N ALA A 463 22.18 3.24 -18.49
CA ALA A 463 21.22 3.28 -17.41
C ALA A 463 21.23 4.70 -16.80
N LEU A 464 20.06 5.28 -16.53
CA LEU A 464 19.92 6.63 -15.98
C LEU A 464 20.69 6.81 -14.66
N GLN A 465 20.76 5.76 -13.85
CA GLN A 465 21.73 5.60 -12.78
C GLN A 465 22.07 4.10 -12.70
N PRO A 466 23.22 3.63 -13.23
CA PRO A 466 23.66 2.31 -12.83
C PRO A 466 23.72 2.32 -11.30
N ILE A 467 23.08 1.37 -10.63
CA ILE A 467 23.32 1.16 -9.20
C ILE A 467 24.83 1.00 -9.09
N ASP A 468 25.53 2.03 -8.61
CA ASP A 468 26.89 1.90 -8.13
C ASP A 468 26.75 1.21 -6.78
N PRO A 469 26.93 -0.12 -6.72
CA PRO A 469 26.69 -0.85 -5.51
C PRO A 469 27.70 -0.45 -4.42
N TYR A 470 28.78 0.25 -4.79
CA TYR A 470 29.86 0.60 -3.90
C TYR A 470 29.85 2.07 -3.47
N GLY A 471 28.91 2.88 -3.98
CA GLY A 471 28.79 4.29 -3.57
C GLY A 471 30.07 5.09 -3.76
N THR A 472 30.86 4.73 -4.78
CA THR A 472 32.21 5.29 -4.98
C THR A 472 32.18 6.78 -5.29
N GLY A 473 31.02 7.36 -5.62
CA GLY A 473 30.82 8.82 -5.68
C GLY A 473 31.60 9.52 -6.79
N ASP A 474 32.57 8.83 -7.41
CA ASP A 474 33.24 9.23 -8.62
C ASP A 474 32.28 8.97 -9.77
N LEU A 475 31.54 10.03 -10.11
CA LEU A 475 30.89 10.25 -11.38
C LEU A 475 31.60 9.43 -12.47
N PHE A 476 30.87 8.46 -13.02
CA PHE A 476 31.15 7.87 -14.31
C PHE A 476 31.30 8.99 -15.34
N ASN A 477 32.51 9.54 -15.47
CA ASN A 477 32.96 10.12 -16.72
C ASN A 477 33.04 8.94 -17.69
N GLN A 478 31.92 8.71 -18.41
CA GLN A 478 31.66 7.61 -19.33
C GLN A 478 32.66 7.50 -20.50
N THR A 479 33.71 8.30 -20.54
CA THR A 479 34.74 8.24 -21.59
C THR A 479 35.88 7.29 -21.26
N ASP A 480 36.05 6.87 -20.00
CA ASP A 480 37.25 6.12 -19.63
C ASP A 480 37.04 4.59 -19.66
N SER A 481 37.53 3.98 -20.74
CA SER A 481 37.64 2.52 -20.94
C SER A 481 38.36 1.78 -19.80
N SER A 482 39.02 2.52 -18.90
CA SER A 482 39.65 2.06 -17.68
C SER A 482 38.64 1.57 -16.62
N ALA A 483 37.41 2.09 -16.56
CA ALA A 483 36.38 1.68 -15.60
C ALA A 483 35.90 0.23 -15.84
N LEU A 484 35.76 -0.18 -17.11
CA LEU A 484 35.51 -1.56 -17.52
C LEU A 484 36.69 -2.49 -17.15
N LYS A 485 37.93 -1.98 -17.20
CA LYS A 485 39.13 -2.70 -16.73
C LYS A 485 39.22 -2.79 -15.21
N TYR A 486 38.67 -1.81 -14.48
CA TYR A 486 38.70 -1.76 -13.02
C TYR A 486 37.71 -2.75 -12.41
N LEU A 487 36.51 -2.88 -13.00
CA LEU A 487 35.52 -3.89 -12.61
C LEU A 487 36.04 -5.33 -12.80
N ASN A 488 36.90 -5.57 -13.79
CA ASN A 488 37.49 -6.89 -14.04
C ASN A 488 38.64 -7.30 -13.10
N LYS A 489 39.21 -6.39 -12.29
CA LYS A 489 40.52 -6.66 -11.65
C LYS A 489 40.55 -6.73 -10.12
N LYS A 490 39.47 -6.40 -9.40
CA LYS A 490 39.57 -6.26 -7.92
C LYS A 490 38.43 -6.76 -7.04
N SER A 491 37.37 -7.38 -7.56
CA SER A 491 36.31 -7.90 -6.69
C SER A 491 36.33 -9.43 -6.62
N PRO A 492 36.72 -10.04 -5.48
CA PRO A 492 36.57 -11.48 -5.25
C PRO A 492 35.09 -11.91 -5.11
N TYR A 493 34.12 -10.99 -5.20
CA TYR A 493 32.68 -11.25 -5.17
C TYR A 493 32.00 -11.06 -6.53
N TYR A 494 32.76 -10.76 -7.59
CA TYR A 494 32.22 -10.54 -8.94
C TYR A 494 31.77 -11.83 -9.65
N HIS A 495 32.13 -13.01 -9.12
CA HIS A 495 31.77 -14.31 -9.70
C HIS A 495 30.43 -14.89 -9.21
N ASP A 496 29.82 -14.31 -8.16
CA ASP A 496 28.59 -14.86 -7.54
C ASP A 496 27.33 -14.03 -7.84
N TRP A 497 27.45 -12.91 -8.54
CA TRP A 497 26.30 -12.27 -9.19
C TRP A 497 26.23 -12.83 -10.61
N PRO A 498 25.06 -13.31 -11.08
CA PRO A 498 24.86 -13.48 -12.50
C PRO A 498 24.83 -12.08 -13.11
N LEU A 499 26.01 -11.49 -13.31
CA LEU A 499 26.21 -10.56 -14.40
C LEU A 499 25.69 -11.31 -15.61
N LEU A 500 24.68 -10.72 -16.22
CA LEU A 500 24.09 -11.20 -17.46
C LEU A 500 25.22 -11.33 -18.48
N ASP A 501 25.86 -12.50 -18.50
CA ASP A 501 26.85 -12.85 -19.49
C ASP A 501 26.14 -12.75 -20.85
N ASN A 502 26.88 -12.66 -21.95
CA ASN A 502 26.23 -12.70 -23.26
C ASN A 502 25.29 -13.91 -23.39
N LEU A 503 25.53 -14.97 -22.61
CA LEU A 503 24.66 -16.13 -22.43
C LEU A 503 23.33 -15.82 -21.73
N ASP A 504 23.27 -14.99 -20.69
CA ASP A 504 22.03 -14.66 -19.99
C ASP A 504 21.22 -13.58 -20.71
N ARG A 505 21.87 -12.67 -21.44
CA ARG A 505 21.19 -11.82 -22.43
C ARG A 505 20.62 -12.67 -23.56
N PHE A 506 21.36 -13.68 -23.98
CA PHE A 506 20.91 -14.69 -24.93
C PHE A 506 19.88 -15.65 -24.34
N LEU A 507 19.81 -15.86 -23.01
CA LEU A 507 18.78 -16.65 -22.33
C LEU A 507 17.53 -15.83 -22.01
N ALA A 508 17.64 -14.52 -21.78
CA ALA A 508 16.50 -13.61 -21.72
C ALA A 508 15.91 -13.41 -23.13
N PHE A 509 16.78 -13.27 -24.13
CA PHE A 509 16.41 -13.28 -25.55
C PHE A 509 15.91 -14.66 -26.02
N ASN A 510 16.47 -15.78 -25.58
CA ASN A 510 15.95 -17.12 -25.88
C ASN A 510 14.70 -17.44 -25.05
N ALA A 511 14.55 -16.94 -23.84
CA ALA A 511 13.31 -17.07 -23.08
C ALA A 511 12.19 -16.28 -23.77
N SER A 512 12.50 -15.10 -24.32
CA SER A 512 11.55 -14.34 -25.13
C SER A 512 11.30 -14.98 -26.50
N MET A 513 12.31 -15.58 -27.15
CA MET A 513 12.22 -16.18 -28.50
C MET A 513 11.78 -17.66 -28.53
N HIS A 514 11.96 -18.42 -27.45
CA HIS A 514 11.70 -19.86 -27.38
C HIS A 514 10.77 -20.29 -26.23
N GLY A 515 10.43 -19.40 -25.28
CA GLY A 515 9.68 -19.72 -24.06
C GLY A 515 8.14 -19.76 -24.16
N LEU A 516 7.56 -19.73 -25.36
CA LEU A 516 6.11 -19.85 -25.60
C LEU A 516 5.79 -20.80 -26.76
N ARG A 517 6.47 -21.95 -26.87
CA ARG A 517 6.02 -22.99 -27.81
C ARG A 517 4.67 -23.55 -27.37
N ARG A 518 3.64 -23.36 -28.20
CA ARG A 518 2.39 -24.13 -28.14
C ARG A 518 2.73 -25.63 -28.13
N PRO A 519 2.10 -26.46 -27.26
CA PRO A 519 2.10 -27.88 -27.49
C PRO A 519 1.14 -28.18 -28.66
N ASN A 520 1.66 -28.90 -29.65
CA ASN A 520 1.00 -29.53 -30.80
C ASN A 520 1.03 -28.78 -32.14
N GLY A 521 1.71 -29.43 -33.09
CA GLY A 521 1.77 -29.10 -34.50
C GLY A 521 2.90 -29.93 -35.12
N SER A 522 2.59 -31.17 -35.48
CA SER A 522 3.44 -32.09 -36.24
C SER A 522 4.20 -31.37 -37.35
N LEU A 523 5.53 -31.54 -37.38
CA LEU A 523 6.35 -31.19 -38.53
C LEU A 523 5.82 -31.93 -39.77
N PRO A 524 5.54 -31.26 -40.90
CA PRO A 524 5.42 -31.95 -42.17
C PRO A 524 6.80 -32.44 -42.58
N GLY A 525 6.84 -33.69 -43.05
CA GLY A 525 8.05 -34.38 -43.44
C GLY A 525 8.90 -33.58 -44.43
N SER A 526 10.19 -33.59 -44.18
CA SER A 526 11.22 -33.23 -45.14
C SER A 526 11.23 -34.27 -46.27
N GLY A 527 10.72 -33.87 -47.43
CA GLY A 527 11.00 -34.49 -48.71
C GLY A 527 11.43 -33.38 -49.68
N LEU A 528 12.68 -33.52 -50.16
CA LEU A 528 13.46 -32.68 -51.09
C LEU A 528 14.17 -31.48 -50.48
#